data_AF-A0A0J6GU24-F1
#
_entry.id   AF-A0A0J6GU24-F1
#
_cell.length_a   1.000
_cell.length_b   1.000
_cell.length_c   1.000
_cell.angle_alpha   90.00
_cell.angle_beta   90.00
_cell.angle_gamma   90.00
#
_symmetry.space_group_name_H-M   'P 1'
#
loop_
_entity.id
_entity.type
_entity.pdbx_description
1 polymer ?
#
loop_
_entity_poly.entity_id
_entity_poly.type
_entity_poly.pdbx_seq_one_letter_code
_entity_poly.pdbx_strand_id
1 'polypeptide(L)' 'MPVKHDLLQDLGLTKEAVSQSRSADPHLDKLFVQYNEKDAEVVEAEANDAIGVSDDVLRKLKEQRLQIKDKIAQRLSV' A
#
# COMPACT_ATOMS: atom_id res chain seq x y z
N MET A 1 -18.03 1.28 3.11
CA MET A 1 -17.70 1.50 1.68
C MET A 1 -16.21 1.25 1.53
N PRO A 2 -15.74 0.49 0.52
CA PRO A 2 -14.31 0.21 0.38
C PRO A 2 -13.59 1.53 0.07
N VAL A 3 -12.85 2.03 1.06
CA VAL A 3 -12.05 3.24 0.93
C VAL A 3 -10.83 2.84 0.12
N LYS A 4 -10.82 3.16 -1.17
CA LYS A 4 -9.61 3.05 -1.98
C LYS A 4 -8.56 3.98 -1.36
N HIS A 5 -7.60 3.40 -0.65
CA HIS A 5 -6.46 4.13 -0.13
C HIS A 5 -5.44 4.27 -1.25
N ASP A 6 -5.59 5.33 -2.04
CA ASP A 6 -4.60 5.68 -3.04
C ASP A 6 -3.33 6.14 -2.31
N LEU A 7 -2.37 5.23 -2.17
CA LEU A 7 -1.09 5.46 -1.49
C LEU A 7 -0.43 6.78 -1.93
N LEU A 8 -0.57 7.09 -3.22
CA LEU A 8 -0.06 8.31 -3.82
C LEU A 8 -0.71 9.54 -3.19
N GLN A 9 -2.04 9.54 -3.04
CA GLN A 9 -2.76 10.62 -2.36
C GLN A 9 -2.39 10.70 -0.88
N ASP A 10 -2.22 9.56 -0.22
CA ASP A 10 -1.87 9.51 1.20
C ASP A 10 -0.46 10.07 1.47
N LEU A 11 0.50 9.77 0.58
CA LEU A 11 1.86 10.32 0.63
C LEU A 11 1.98 11.72 -0.01
N GLY A 12 0.92 12.28 -0.57
CA GLY A 12 0.97 13.56 -1.30
C GLY A 12 1.79 13.52 -2.60
N LEU A 13 1.98 12.33 -3.18
CA LEU A 13 2.71 12.10 -4.42
C LEU A 13 1.79 12.08 -5.63
N THR A 14 2.35 12.45 -6.78
CA THR A 14 1.71 12.25 -8.08
C THR A 14 2.22 10.98 -8.74
N LYS A 15 1.44 10.44 -9.69
CA LYS A 15 1.85 9.30 -10.53
C LYS A 15 3.15 9.58 -11.27
N GLU A 16 3.40 10.85 -11.62
CA GLU A 16 4.61 11.31 -12.29
C GLU A 16 5.82 11.23 -11.34
N ALA A 17 5.69 11.78 -10.12
CA ALA A 17 6.73 11.71 -9.11
C ALA A 17 7.10 10.26 -8.81
N VAL A 18 6.10 9.38 -8.65
CA VAL A 18 6.35 7.96 -8.44
C VAL A 18 6.98 7.30 -9.65
N SER A 19 6.55 7.61 -10.88
CA SER A 19 7.20 7.05 -12.08
C SER A 19 8.67 7.45 -12.18
N GLN A 20 9.01 8.71 -11.84
CA GLN A 20 10.40 9.16 -11.75
C GLN A 20 11.16 8.45 -10.63
N SER A 21 10.60 8.40 -9.41
CA SER A 21 11.26 7.76 -8.28
C SER A 21 11.41 6.23 -8.47
N ARG A 22 10.47 5.57 -9.16
CA ARG A 22 10.57 4.14 -9.55
C ARG A 22 11.66 3.90 -10.58
N SER A 23 11.84 4.85 -11.50
CA SER A 23 12.90 4.81 -12.51
C SER A 23 14.27 5.11 -11.91
N ALA A 24 14.33 5.98 -10.90
CA ALA A 24 15.55 6.37 -10.21
C ALA A 24 15.96 5.38 -9.10
N ASP A 25 14.98 4.76 -8.42
CA ASP A 25 15.19 3.84 -7.30
C ASP A 25 14.38 2.53 -7.50
N PRO A 26 15.03 1.44 -7.95
CA PRO A 26 14.38 0.14 -8.12
C PRO A 26 13.99 -0.52 -6.79
N HIS A 27 14.47 -0.03 -5.65
CA HIS A 27 14.05 -0.50 -4.33
C HIS A 27 12.69 0.11 -3.95
N LEU A 28 12.50 1.40 -4.28
CA LEU A 28 11.24 2.10 -4.12
C LEU A 28 10.16 1.50 -5.03
N ASP A 29 10.52 1.16 -6.27
CA ASP A 29 9.65 0.41 -7.19
C ASP A 29 9.08 -0.86 -6.56
N LYS A 30 9.95 -1.70 -5.98
CA LYS A 30 9.52 -2.92 -5.29
C LYS A 30 8.64 -2.65 -4.08
N LEU A 31 8.84 -1.55 -3.36
CA LEU A 31 7.98 -1.18 -2.23
C LEU A 31 6.58 -0.77 -2.72
N PHE A 32 6.49 0.00 -3.81
CA PHE A 32 5.21 0.36 -4.41
C PHE A 32 4.42 -0.85 -4.91
N VAL A 33 5.10 -1.80 -5.57
CA VAL A 33 4.47 -3.05 -6.02
C VAL A 33 3.96 -3.85 -4.83
N GLN A 34 4.80 -4.09 -3.82
CA GLN A 34 4.39 -4.79 -2.59
C GLN A 34 3.23 -4.10 -1.89
N TYR A 35 3.21 -2.76 -1.83
CA TYR A 35 2.09 -2.04 -1.25
C TYR A 35 0.81 -2.31 -2.02
N ASN A 36 0.86 -2.23 -3.35
CA ASN A 36 -0.32 -2.40 -4.20
C ASN A 36 -0.89 -3.82 -4.08
N GLU A 37 -0.02 -4.83 -4.06
CA GLU A 37 -0.41 -6.21 -3.79
C GLU A 37 -1.06 -6.35 -2.41
N LYS A 38 -0.46 -5.76 -1.38
CA LYS A 38 -1.03 -5.81 -0.02
C LYS A 38 -2.34 -5.06 0.12
N ASP A 39 -2.48 -3.92 -0.55
CA ASP A 39 -3.73 -3.17 -0.58
C ASP A 39 -4.83 -3.95 -1.29
N ALA A 40 -4.51 -4.61 -2.42
CA ALA A 40 -5.43 -5.51 -3.10
C ALA A 40 -5.84 -6.67 -2.18
N GLU A 41 -4.89 -7.31 -1.49
CA GLU A 41 -5.19 -8.35 -0.50
C GLU A 41 -6.07 -7.82 0.65
N VAL A 42 -5.85 -6.60 1.16
CA VAL A 42 -6.71 -5.97 2.18
C VAL A 42 -8.11 -5.77 1.62
N VAL A 43 -8.24 -5.20 0.42
CA VAL A 43 -9.55 -4.89 -0.18
C VAL A 43 -10.31 -6.17 -0.49
N GLU A 44 -9.64 -7.20 -0.99
CA GLU A 44 -10.22 -8.52 -1.19
C GLU A 44 -10.61 -9.14 0.15
N ALA A 45 -9.77 -9.08 1.16
CA ALA A 45 -10.08 -9.56 2.50
C ALA A 45 -11.27 -8.79 3.11
N GLU A 46 -11.36 -7.47 2.96
CA GLU A 46 -12.48 -6.64 3.44
C GLU A 46 -13.77 -6.91 2.64
N ALA A 47 -13.66 -7.22 1.35
CA ALA A 47 -14.80 -7.65 0.54
C ALA A 47 -15.28 -9.05 0.94
N ASN A 48 -14.36 -9.96 1.27
CA ASN A 48 -14.65 -11.31 1.75
C ASN A 48 -14.97 -11.37 3.26
N ASP A 49 -14.65 -10.33 4.04
CA ASP A 49 -15.00 -10.19 5.46
C ASP A 49 -16.51 -10.20 5.66
N ALA A 50 -17.24 -9.62 4.70
CA ALA A 50 -18.70 -9.74 4.62
C ALA A 50 -19.19 -11.20 4.56
N ILE A 51 -18.33 -12.17 4.23
CA ILE A 51 -18.61 -13.60 4.09
C ILE A 51 -17.87 -14.44 5.16
N GLY A 52 -17.07 -13.83 6.04
CA GLY A 52 -16.42 -14.51 7.18
C GLY A 52 -14.89 -14.62 7.13
N VAL A 53 -14.20 -13.69 6.45
CA VAL A 53 -12.75 -13.53 6.67
C VAL A 53 -12.47 -13.28 8.15
N SER A 54 -11.39 -13.87 8.67
CA SER A 54 -11.02 -13.67 10.07
C SER A 54 -10.38 -12.30 10.27
N ASP A 55 -10.84 -11.58 11.29
CA ASP A 55 -10.32 -10.28 11.74
C ASP A 55 -8.78 -10.26 11.88
N ASP A 56 -8.18 -11.40 12.24
CA ASP A 56 -6.73 -11.57 12.37
C ASP A 56 -5.97 -11.40 11.03
N VAL A 57 -6.57 -11.86 9.93
CA VAL A 57 -6.02 -11.69 8.57
C VAL A 57 -6.07 -10.22 8.17
N LEU A 58 -7.22 -9.57 8.42
CA LEU A 58 -7.37 -8.13 8.17
C LEU A 58 -6.40 -7.29 8.99
N ARG A 59 -6.20 -7.61 10.28
CA ARG A 59 -5.21 -6.92 11.12
C ARG A 59 -3.80 -7.05 10.54
N LYS A 60 -3.37 -8.26 10.22
CA LYS A 60 -2.04 -8.51 9.64
C LYS A 60 -1.85 -7.77 8.31
N LEU A 61 -2.83 -7.81 7.43
CA LEU A 61 -2.76 -7.12 6.15
C LEU A 61 -2.70 -5.59 6.33
N LYS A 62 -3.49 -5.03 7.26
CA LYS A 62 -3.43 -3.59 7.62
C LYS A 62 -2.08 -3.20 8.21
N GLU A 63 -1.50 -4.03 9.07
CA GLU A 63 -0.16 -3.84 9.62
C GLU A 63 0.92 -3.86 8.52
N GLN A 64 0.87 -4.84 7.62
CA GLN A 64 1.80 -4.91 6.48
C GLN A 64 1.67 -3.69 5.56
N ARG A 65 0.43 -3.27 5.27
CA ARG A 65 0.14 -2.06 4.49
C ARG A 65 0.79 -0.83 5.13
N LEU A 66 0.62 -0.67 6.44
CA LEU A 66 1.21 0.44 7.19
C LEU A 66 2.74 0.39 7.16
N GLN A 67 3.35 -0.77 7.38
CA GLN A 67 4.81 -0.93 7.35
C GLN A 67 5.41 -0.59 5.98
N ILE A 68 4.77 -1.01 4.89
CA ILE A 68 5.27 -0.71 3.54
C ILE A 68 5.10 0.79 3.26
N LYS A 69 3.96 1.37 3.63
CA LYS A 69 3.73 2.81 3.52
C LYS A 69 4.79 3.61 4.28
N ASP A 70 5.12 3.21 5.50
CA ASP A 70 6.14 3.86 6.32
C ASP A 70 7.53 3.76 5.68
N LYS A 71 7.89 2.59 5.13
CA LYS A 71 9.13 2.42 4.35
C LYS A 71 9.19 3.31 3.12
N ILE A 72 8.07 3.47 2.40
CA ILE A 72 7.98 4.35 1.24
C ILE A 72 8.13 5.81 1.69
N ALA A 73 7.43 6.22 2.74
CA ALA A 73 7.53 7.57 3.33
C ALA A 73 8.96 7.89 3.76
N GLN A 74 9.63 6.97 4.46
CA GLN A 74 11.03 7.13 4.87
C GLN A 74 11.99 7.24 3.68
N ARG A 75 11.72 6.55 2.57
CA ARG A 75 12.54 6.65 1.35
C ARG A 75 12.31 7.95 0.58
N LEU A 76 11.12 8.54 0.69
CA LEU A 76 10.74 9.79 0.03
C LEU A 76 11.11 11.02 0.85
N SER A 77 11.08 10.90 2.19
CA SER A 77 11.55 11.91 3.12
C SER A 77 13.07 11.82 3.23
N VAL A 78 13.77 12.34 2.21
CA VAL A 78 15.20 12.68 2.29
C VAL A 78 15.40 13.90 3.19
#